data_AF-A0A838VMA3-F1
#
_entry.id   AF-A0A838VMA3-F1
#
_cell.length_a   1.000
_cell.length_b   1.000
_cell.length_c   1.000
_cell.angle_alpha   90.00
_cell.angle_beta   90.00
_cell.angle_gamma   90.00
#
_symmetry.space_group_name_H-M   'P 1'
#
loop_
_entity.id
_entity.type
_entity.pdbx_description
1 polymer ?
#
loop_
_entity_poly.entity_id
_entity_poly.type
_entity_poly.pdbx_seq_one_letter_code
_entity_poly.pdbx_strand_id
1 'polypeptide(L)' 'RKERTSIVVEKARKRAEMIHGKDPAVTQQWYDQLAQEKPSDVRNAITKVIMAGPLH' A
#
# COMPACT_ATOMS: atom_id res chain seq x y z
N ARG A 1 -11.08 -6.80 16.09
CA ARG A 1 -10.72 -7.71 14.95
C ARG A 1 -11.44 -7.33 13.66
N LYS A 2 -12.78 -7.24 13.64
CA LYS A 2 -13.58 -6.90 12.44
C LYS A 2 -13.13 -5.62 11.71
N GLU A 3 -12.98 -4.51 12.44
CA GLU A 3 -12.60 -3.20 11.89
C GLU A 3 -11.21 -3.21 11.21
N ARG A 4 -10.22 -3.80 11.87
CA ARG A 4 -8.87 -3.96 11.30
C ARG A 4 -8.87 -4.77 10.02
N THR A 5 -9.59 -5.90 10.00
CA THR A 5 -9.67 -6.74 8.80
C THR A 5 -10.26 -5.93 7.64
N SER A 6 -11.28 -5.13 7.89
CA SER A 6 -11.85 -4.21 6.88
C SER A 6 -10.82 -3.20 6.37
N ILE A 7 -10.03 -2.58 7.27
CA ILE A 7 -8.97 -1.63 6.88
C ILE A 7 -7.90 -2.31 6.00
N VAL A 8 -7.47 -3.52 6.36
CA VAL A 8 -6.46 -4.27 5.58
C VAL A 8 -7.00 -4.64 4.21
N VAL A 9 -8.22 -5.15 4.13
CA VAL A 9 -8.87 -5.51 2.86
C VAL A 9 -9.05 -4.28 1.97
N GLU A 10 -9.48 -3.15 2.52
CA GLU A 10 -9.65 -1.92 1.77
C GLU A 10 -8.32 -1.38 1.25
N LYS A 11 -7.26 -1.43 2.07
CA LYS A 11 -5.91 -1.02 1.66
C LYS A 11 -5.37 -1.94 0.55
N ALA A 12 -5.60 -3.24 0.66
CA ALA A 12 -5.20 -4.21 -0.35
C ALA A 12 -5.94 -3.98 -1.67
N ARG A 13 -7.26 -3.74 -1.62
CA ARG A 13 -8.07 -3.41 -2.80
C ARG A 13 -7.55 -2.16 -3.50
N LYS A 14 -7.38 -1.04 -2.78
CA LYS A 14 -6.86 0.21 -3.36
C LYS A 14 -5.48 0.02 -4.00
N ARG A 15 -4.60 -0.78 -3.37
CA ARG A 15 -3.30 -1.10 -3.95
C ARG A 15 -3.45 -1.91 -5.23
N ALA A 16 -4.28 -2.95 -5.25
CA ALA A 16 -4.53 -3.77 -6.43
C ALA A 16 -5.05 -2.93 -7.61
N GLU A 17 -6.00 -2.02 -7.35
CA GLU A 17 -6.54 -1.11 -8.36
C GLU A 17 -5.45 -0.20 -8.96
N MET A 18 -4.58 0.33 -8.11
CA MET A 18 -3.47 1.20 -8.51
C MET A 18 -2.38 0.47 -9.32
N ILE A 19 -2.05 -0.79 -8.99
CA ILE A 19 -0.93 -1.50 -9.63
C ILE A 19 -1.33 -2.31 -10.86
N HIS A 20 -2.62 -2.62 -11.02
CA HIS A 20 -3.16 -3.40 -12.14
C HIS A 20 -3.84 -2.52 -13.21
N GLY A 21 -3.61 -1.21 -13.20
CA GLY A 21 -4.05 -0.35 -14.31
C GLY A 21 -5.56 -0.10 -14.35
N LYS A 22 -6.28 -0.18 -13.21
CA LYS A 22 -7.72 0.18 -13.19
C LYS A 22 -7.93 1.62 -13.68
N ASP A 23 -7.02 2.51 -13.30
CA ASP A 23 -6.84 3.84 -13.89
C ASP A 23 -5.38 3.97 -14.34
N PRO A 24 -5.10 3.98 -15.66
CA PRO A 24 -3.74 4.07 -16.18
C PRO A 24 -2.98 5.33 -15.73
N ALA A 25 -3.66 6.46 -15.52
CA ALA A 25 -3.00 7.69 -15.08
C ALA A 25 -2.50 7.56 -13.63
N VAL A 26 -3.31 6.96 -12.76
CA VAL A 26 -2.94 6.67 -11.37
C VAL A 26 -1.80 5.65 -11.30
N THR A 27 -1.84 4.62 -12.15
CA THR A 27 -0.76 3.64 -12.24
C THR A 27 0.54 4.27 -12.74
N GLN A 28 0.49 5.15 -13.73
CA GLN A 28 1.67 5.86 -14.22
C GLN A 28 2.26 6.77 -13.14
N GLN A 29 1.41 7.53 -12.44
CA GLN A 29 1.85 8.36 -11.32
C GLN A 29 2.52 7.52 -10.21
N TRP A 30 2.02 6.30 -9.97
CA TRP A 30 2.63 5.39 -9.01
C TRP A 30 4.03 4.92 -9.47
N TYR A 31 4.23 4.64 -10.76
CA TYR A 31 5.56 4.34 -11.29
C TYR A 31 6.53 5.53 -11.19
N ASP A 32 6.05 6.74 -11.48
CA ASP A 32 6.88 7.95 -11.39
C ASP A 32 7.33 8.23 -9.95
N GLN A 33 6.44 7.99 -8.97
CA GLN A 33 6.78 8.06 -7.55
C GLN A 33 7.79 6.98 -7.15
N LEU A 34 7.57 5.74 -7.56
CA LEU A 34 8.48 4.62 -7.27
C LEU A 34 9.88 4.84 -7.82
N ALA A 35 10.01 5.51 -8.97
CA ALA A 35 11.30 5.82 -9.56
C ALA A 35 12.14 6.79 -8.70
N GLN A 36 11.49 7.60 -7.86
CA GLN A 36 12.15 8.58 -6.98
C GLN A 36 12.22 8.14 -5.51
N GLU A 37 11.40 7.16 -5.12
CA GLU A 37 11.26 6.71 -3.73
C GLU A 37 12.50 5.91 -3.28
N LYS A 38 12.94 6.14 -2.02
CA LYS A 38 14.06 5.37 -1.47
C LYS A 38 13.58 3.98 -1.08
N PRO A 39 14.41 2.92 -1.22
CA PRO A 39 14.06 1.57 -0.76
C PRO A 39 13.64 1.50 0.72
N SER A 40 14.13 2.43 1.55
CA SER A 40 13.74 2.58 2.96
C SER A 40 12.27 2.93 3.15
N ASP A 41 11.69 3.72 2.25
CA ASP A 41 10.35 4.26 2.40
C ASP A 41 9.31 3.15 2.19
N VAL A 42 9.56 2.29 1.20
CA VAL A 42 8.79 1.05 0.97
C VAL A 42 8.87 0.12 2.18
N ARG A 43 10.08 -0.13 2.73
CA ARG A 43 10.24 -0.97 3.94
C ARG A 43 9.49 -0.38 5.13
N ASN A 44 9.58 0.93 5.34
CA ASN A 44 8.90 1.62 6.43
C ASN A 44 7.37 1.52 6.29
N ALA A 45 6.85 1.63 5.07
CA ALA A 45 5.42 1.46 4.80
C ALA A 45 4.93 0.04 5.13
N ILE A 46 5.73 -0.99 4.81
CA ILE A 46 5.44 -2.39 5.17
C ILE A 46 5.49 -2.58 6.70
N THR A 47 6.53 -2.08 7.36
CA THR A 47 6.67 -2.15 8.82
C THR A 47 5.47 -1.51 9.52
N LYS A 48 4.98 -0.36 9.07
CA LYS A 48 3.77 0.26 9.65
C LYS A 48 2.54 -0.64 9.61
N VAL A 49 2.35 -1.42 8.54
CA VAL A 49 1.23 -2.36 8.42
C VAL A 49 1.39 -3.55 9.37
N ILE A 50 2.62 -4.05 9.50
CA ILE A 50 2.96 -5.15 10.42
C ILE A 50 2.76 -4.68 11.88
N MET A 51 3.32 -3.53 12.23
CA MET A 51 3.29 -2.95 13.58
C MET A 51 1.89 -2.56 14.05
N ALA A 52 0.97 -2.31 13.12
CA ALA A 52 -0.46 -2.18 13.46
C ALA A 52 -1.06 -3.51 13.98
N GLY A 53 -0.28 -4.62 13.99
CA GLY A 53 -0.45 -5.96 14.60
C GLY A 53 -1.06 -5.99 16.00
N PRO A 54 -1.79 -7.06 16.38
CA PRO A 54 -2.27 -7.20 17.75
C PRO A 54 -1.21 -7.86 18.67
N LEU A 55 -0.04 -8.16 18.12
CA LEU A 55 1.10 -8.80 18.78
C LEU A 55 2.27 -7.79 18.99
N HIS A 56 1.97 -6.50 18.85
CA HIS A 56 2.85 -5.38 19.17
C HIS A 56 2.24 -4.57 20.30
#